data_AF-A0A7L3KT00-F1
#
_entry.id   AF-A0A7L3KT00-F1
#
_cell.length_a   1.000
_cell.length_b   1.000
_cell.length_c   1.000
_cell.angle_alpha   90.00
_cell.angle_beta   90.00
_cell.angle_gamma   90.00
#
_symmetry.space_group_name_H-M   'P 1'
#
loop_
_entity.id
_entity.type
_entity.pdbx_description
1 polymer ?
#
loop_
_entity_poly.entity_id
_entity_poly.type
_entity_poly.pdbx_seq_one_letter_code
_entity_poly.pdbx_strand_id
1 'polypeptide(L)'
;FNKQKLHSLVTERCYPEMVRGNRYRTIRWRFLESLEPPRVVHVRCDSVMNRGNLYGQVTVRMHSRQILAIYDRFGRLLCGGEDTPRDVLEYLVFERYLVNPYGTWRLHGKIVPAWAPPREPPLKTVMIPGPAPDPSQEQQ
;
A
#
# COMPACT_ATOMS: atom_id res chain seq x y z
N PHE A 1 -3.90 -13.75 -10.35
CA PHE A 1 -4.37 -12.47 -9.79
C PHE A 1 -5.86 -12.32 -10.06
N ASN A 2 -6.71 -12.23 -9.01
CA ASN A 2 -8.16 -12.12 -9.17
C ASN A 2 -8.60 -10.65 -9.00
N LYS A 3 -8.85 -9.98 -10.13
CA LYS A 3 -9.26 -8.56 -10.15
C LYS A 3 -10.63 -8.33 -9.52
N GLN A 4 -11.59 -9.19 -9.83
CA GLN A 4 -12.98 -9.07 -9.36
C GLN A 4 -13.05 -9.13 -7.84
N LYS A 5 -12.37 -10.12 -7.24
CA LYS A 5 -12.28 -10.24 -5.78
C LYS A 5 -11.53 -9.07 -5.16
N LEU A 6 -10.52 -8.51 -5.83
CA LEU A 6 -9.82 -7.34 -5.29
C LEU A 6 -10.75 -6.11 -5.25
N HIS A 7 -11.52 -5.86 -6.30
CA HIS A 7 -12.49 -4.75 -6.36
C HIS A 7 -13.56 -4.81 -5.25
N SER A 8 -13.91 -5.99 -4.75
CA SER A 8 -14.84 -6.10 -3.62
C SER A 8 -14.19 -5.88 -2.25
N LEU A 9 -12.86 -5.96 -2.15
CA LEU A 9 -12.10 -5.85 -0.89
C LEU A 9 -11.44 -4.48 -0.69
N VAL A 10 -11.17 -3.74 -1.77
CA VAL A 10 -10.49 -2.44 -1.72
C VAL A 10 -11.34 -1.36 -2.37
N THR A 11 -11.18 -0.12 -1.93
CA THR A 11 -11.87 1.01 -2.56
C THR A 11 -11.27 1.36 -3.91
N GLU A 12 -12.03 2.12 -4.68
CA GLU A 12 -11.65 2.66 -5.99
C GLU A 12 -10.40 3.54 -5.91
N ARG A 13 -10.16 4.17 -4.74
CA ARG A 13 -8.96 4.94 -4.43
C ARG A 13 -7.74 4.03 -4.23
N CYS A 14 -7.88 2.98 -3.42
CA CYS A 14 -6.77 2.10 -3.06
C CYS A 14 -6.35 1.18 -4.21
N TYR A 15 -7.30 0.80 -5.07
CA TYR A 15 -7.05 -0.12 -6.19
C TYR A 15 -5.90 0.31 -7.12
N PRO A 16 -5.88 1.53 -7.69
CA PRO A 16 -4.79 1.96 -8.59
C PRO A 16 -3.43 1.99 -7.88
N GLU A 17 -3.38 2.35 -6.60
CA GLU A 17 -2.12 2.36 -5.82
C GLU A 17 -1.54 0.95 -5.69
N MET A 18 -2.39 -0.06 -5.46
CA MET A 18 -1.94 -1.46 -5.35
C MET A 18 -1.55 -2.07 -6.69
N VAL A 19 -2.24 -1.72 -7.78
CA VAL A 19 -2.13 -2.43 -9.06
C VAL A 19 -1.17 -1.75 -10.04
N ARG A 20 -1.15 -0.40 -10.11
CA ARG A 20 -0.41 0.33 -11.17
C ARG A 20 1.09 0.03 -11.17
N GLY A 21 1.72 0.03 -10.00
CA GLY A 21 3.16 -0.25 -9.87
C GLY A 21 3.54 -1.72 -10.09
N ASN A 22 2.56 -2.62 -10.08
CA ASN A 22 2.75 -4.07 -10.04
C ASN A 22 2.21 -4.81 -11.26
N ARG A 23 1.68 -4.09 -12.26
CA ARG A 23 1.04 -4.68 -13.45
C ARG A 23 1.90 -5.71 -14.19
N TYR A 24 3.21 -5.52 -14.16
CA TYR A 24 4.19 -6.35 -14.85
C TYR A 24 5.16 -7.05 -13.88
N ARG A 25 4.74 -7.25 -12.64
CA ARG A 25 5.53 -7.89 -11.59
C ARG A 25 4.77 -9.08 -11.03
N THR A 26 5.50 -10.11 -10.63
CA THR A 26 4.91 -11.23 -9.89
C THR A 26 5.15 -11.00 -8.42
N ILE A 27 4.07 -10.95 -7.63
CA ILE A 27 4.14 -10.78 -6.18
C ILE A 27 3.84 -12.12 -5.53
N ARG A 28 4.74 -12.58 -4.67
CA ARG A 28 4.52 -13.69 -3.75
C ARG A 28 4.49 -13.11 -2.34
N TRP A 29 3.33 -13.18 -1.72
CA TRP A 29 3.11 -12.69 -0.36
C TRP A 29 2.51 -13.80 0.49
N ARG A 30 3.03 -13.98 1.70
CA ARG A 30 2.51 -14.92 2.69
C ARG A 30 2.35 -14.22 4.03
N PHE A 31 1.19 -14.42 4.64
CA PHE A 31 0.97 -14.11 6.04
C PHE A 31 1.47 -15.28 6.89
N LEU A 32 2.29 -15.02 7.90
CA LEU A 32 2.78 -16.05 8.81
C LEU A 32 1.98 -16.04 10.12
N GLU A 33 2.11 -14.96 10.88
CA GLU A 33 1.49 -14.84 12.20
C GLU A 33 1.21 -13.38 12.57
N SER A 34 0.30 -13.17 13.51
CA SER A 34 0.12 -11.87 14.16
C SER A 34 1.03 -11.82 15.39
N LEU A 35 1.98 -10.88 15.41
CA LEU A 35 2.84 -10.67 16.58
C LEU A 35 2.08 -10.02 17.72
N GLU A 36 1.13 -9.14 17.37
CA GLU A 36 0.16 -8.56 18.30
C GLU A 36 -1.24 -8.61 17.67
N PRO A 37 -2.31 -8.74 18.48
CA PRO A 37 -3.66 -8.66 17.95
C PRO A 37 -3.93 -7.28 17.32
N PRO A 38 -4.59 -7.20 16.15
CA PRO A 38 -4.97 -5.93 15.54
C PRO A 38 -5.80 -5.07 16.48
N ARG A 39 -5.48 -3.78 16.58
CA ARG A 39 -6.19 -2.82 17.44
C ARG A 39 -6.77 -1.68 16.64
N VAL A 40 -8.02 -1.31 16.93
CA VAL A 40 -8.61 -0.08 16.40
C VAL A 40 -7.94 1.10 17.09
N VAL A 41 -7.37 2.00 16.29
CA VAL A 41 -6.68 3.20 16.78
C VAL A 41 -7.61 4.40 16.74
N HIS A 42 -8.41 4.51 15.69
CA HIS A 42 -9.24 5.68 15.44
C HIS A 42 -10.43 5.30 14.58
N VAL A 43 -11.61 5.81 14.95
CA VAL A 43 -12.82 5.77 14.13
C VAL A 43 -13.24 7.20 13.81
N ARG A 44 -13.51 7.46 12.54
CA ARG A 44 -14.06 8.73 12.06
C ARG A 44 -15.31 8.46 11.23
N CYS A 45 -16.25 9.38 11.29
CA CYS A 45 -17.39 9.43 10.39
C CYS A 45 -17.39 10.81 9.76
N ASP A 46 -17.39 10.87 8.44
CA ASP A 46 -17.35 12.14 7.71
C ASP A 46 -18.48 12.19 6.67
N SER A 47 -18.99 13.40 6.44
CA SER A 47 -19.97 13.68 5.39
C SER A 47 -19.26 14.39 4.24
N VAL A 48 -19.09 13.70 3.11
CA VAL A 48 -18.41 14.30 1.95
C VAL A 48 -19.42 15.10 1.13
N MET A 49 -19.26 16.42 1.13
CA MET A 49 -19.96 17.43 0.30
C MET A 49 -21.48 17.56 0.46
N ASN A 50 -22.24 16.46 0.55
CA ASN A 50 -23.69 16.44 0.74
C ASN A 50 -24.02 15.85 2.11
N ARG A 51 -24.92 16.51 2.88
CA ARG A 51 -25.35 16.08 4.23
C ARG A 51 -25.98 14.68 4.28
N GLY A 52 -26.27 14.07 3.14
CA GLY A 52 -26.81 12.71 3.02
C GLY A 52 -25.76 11.61 2.83
N ASN A 53 -24.51 11.93 2.47
CA ASN A 53 -23.50 10.92 2.13
C ASN A 53 -22.50 10.72 3.27
N LEU A 54 -22.76 9.72 4.13
CA LEU A 54 -21.92 9.40 5.28
C LEU A 54 -20.94 8.27 4.98
N TYR A 55 -19.67 8.49 5.30
CA TYR A 55 -18.61 7.50 5.20
C TYR A 55 -17.98 7.26 6.58
N GLY A 56 -17.93 6.00 6.98
CA GLY A 56 -17.22 5.57 8.18
C GLY A 56 -15.82 5.13 7.82
N GLN A 57 -14.82 5.65 8.52
CA GLN A 57 -13.42 5.26 8.39
C GLN A 57 -12.89 4.70 9.70
N VAL A 58 -12.23 3.55 9.64
CA VAL A 58 -11.65 2.87 10.79
C VAL A 58 -10.18 2.63 10.51
N THR A 59 -9.32 3.19 11.36
CA THR A 59 -7.88 2.96 11.32
C THR A 59 -7.53 1.82 12.28
N VAL A 60 -6.88 0.79 11.77
CA VAL A 60 -6.47 -0.40 12.50
C VAL A 60 -4.94 -0.51 12.47
N ARG A 61 -4.33 -0.61 13.64
CA ARG A 61 -2.91 -0.97 13.79
C ARG A 61 -2.78 -2.48 13.71
N MET A 62 -1.98 -2.96 12.77
CA MET A 62 -1.64 -4.37 12.59
C MET A 62 -0.13 -4.55 12.77
N HIS A 63 0.26 -5.50 13.61
CA HIS A 63 1.65 -5.90 13.79
C HIS A 63 1.76 -7.39 13.50
N SER A 64 2.35 -7.72 12.35
CA SER A 64 2.34 -9.08 11.82
C SER A 64 3.67 -9.46 11.21
N ARG A 65 3.95 -10.76 11.20
CA ARG A 65 5.09 -11.34 10.51
C ARG A 65 4.65 -11.85 9.14
N GLN A 66 5.32 -11.40 8.10
CA GLN A 66 4.96 -11.64 6.71
C GLN A 66 6.20 -11.97 5.87
N ILE A 67 5.98 -12.61 4.73
CA ILE A 67 7.01 -12.84 3.70
C ILE A 67 6.55 -12.14 2.43
N LEU A 68 7.47 -11.42 1.79
CA LEU A 68 7.23 -10.76 0.51
C LEU A 68 8.42 -10.98 -0.43
N ALA A 69 8.14 -11.47 -1.63
CA ALA A 69 9.06 -11.53 -2.74
C ALA A 69 8.42 -10.93 -3.99
N ILE A 70 9.11 -9.97 -4.63
CA ILE A 70 8.64 -9.33 -5.85
C ILE A 70 9.60 -9.66 -6.98
N TYR A 71 9.07 -10.19 -8.08
CA TYR A 71 9.82 -10.56 -9.28
C TYR A 71 9.50 -9.62 -10.43
N ASP A 72 10.49 -9.39 -11.29
CA ASP A 72 10.31 -8.67 -12.55
C ASP A 72 9.59 -9.52 -13.61
N ARG A 73 9.40 -8.96 -14.81
CA ARG A 73 8.81 -9.65 -15.96
C ARG A 73 9.56 -10.89 -16.42
N PHE A 74 10.85 -10.99 -16.07
CA PHE A 74 11.75 -12.07 -16.46
C PHE A 74 11.97 -13.08 -15.33
N GLY A 75 11.28 -12.94 -14.20
CA GLY A 75 11.40 -13.84 -13.07
C GLY A 75 12.61 -13.58 -12.17
N ARG A 76 13.31 -12.44 -12.30
CA ARG A 76 14.41 -12.06 -11.41
C ARG A 76 13.87 -11.38 -10.17
N LEU A 77 14.45 -11.70 -9.01
CA LEU A 77 14.07 -11.11 -7.73
C LEU A 77 14.44 -9.61 -7.69
N LEU A 78 13.47 -8.75 -7.40
CA LEU A 78 13.64 -7.30 -7.29
C LEU A 78 13.76 -6.82 -5.85
N CYS A 79 12.98 -7.42 -4.95
CA CYS A 79 12.81 -6.97 -3.58
C CYS A 79 12.36 -8.14 -2.68
N GLY A 80 12.85 -8.14 -1.44
CA GLY A 80 12.50 -9.13 -0.42
C GLY A 80 13.12 -10.50 -0.69
N GLY A 81 12.49 -11.56 -0.18
CA GLY A 81 12.95 -12.94 -0.29
C GLY A 81 11.82 -13.91 0.03
N GLU A 82 11.87 -15.12 -0.54
CA GLU A 82 10.79 -16.10 -0.33
C GLU A 82 10.82 -16.72 1.07
N ASP A 83 11.98 -16.81 1.70
CA ASP A 83 12.16 -17.48 2.99
C ASP A 83 12.58 -16.51 4.10
N THR A 84 12.57 -15.21 3.82
CA THR A 84 12.95 -14.17 4.79
C THR A 84 11.69 -13.57 5.41
N PRO A 85 11.26 -14.04 6.59
CA PRO A 85 10.16 -13.41 7.32
C PRO A 85 10.54 -12.02 7.80
N ARG A 86 9.55 -11.13 7.85
CA ARG A 86 9.71 -9.75 8.30
C ARG A 86 8.58 -9.31 9.18
N ASP A 87 8.94 -8.56 10.20
CA ASP A 87 8.00 -7.96 11.13
C ASP A 87 7.55 -6.63 10.54
N VAL A 88 6.25 -6.49 10.32
CA VAL A 88 5.66 -5.33 9.64
C VAL A 88 4.62 -4.71 10.57
N LEU A 89 4.84 -3.43 10.90
CA LEU A 89 3.89 -2.59 11.63
C LEU A 89 3.19 -1.64 10.66
N GLU A 90 1.88 -1.76 10.54
CA GLU A 90 1.08 -1.01 9.57
C GLU A 90 -0.18 -0.42 10.20
N TYR A 91 -0.59 0.75 9.71
CA TYR A 91 -1.85 1.38 10.07
C TYR A 91 -2.75 1.36 8.84
N LEU A 92 -3.65 0.38 8.78
CA LEU A 92 -4.58 0.20 7.67
C LEU A 92 -5.84 1.01 7.91
N VAL A 93 -6.31 1.69 6.88
CA VAL A 93 -7.56 2.46 6.92
C VAL A 93 -8.60 1.71 6.13
N PHE A 94 -9.68 1.32 6.79
CA PHE A 94 -10.87 0.76 6.16
C PHE A 94 -11.94 1.83 6.04
N GLU A 95 -12.71 1.79 4.96
CA GLU A 95 -13.81 2.70 4.70
C GLU A 95 -15.07 1.92 4.33
N ARG A 96 -16.21 2.42 4.79
CA ARG A 96 -17.53 1.95 4.41
C ARG A 96 -18.45 3.14 4.14
N TYR A 97 -19.19 3.07 3.03
CA TYR A 97 -20.30 3.97 2.79
C TYR A 97 -21.50 3.54 3.64
N LEU A 98 -21.86 4.35 4.64
CA LEU A 98 -22.80 3.97 5.71
C LEU A 98 -24.26 4.03 5.25
N VAL A 99 -24.55 4.88 4.26
CA VAL A 99 -25.91 5.09 3.72
C VAL A 99 -26.36 3.90 2.87
N ASN A 100 -25.41 3.21 2.23
CA ASN A 100 -25.73 2.03 1.45
C ASN A 100 -25.88 0.81 2.38
N PRO A 101 -27.07 0.19 2.47
CA PRO A 101 -27.28 -0.99 3.31
C PRO A 101 -26.41 -2.18 2.89
N TYR A 102 -26.05 -2.27 1.60
CA TYR A 102 -25.17 -3.29 1.04
C TYR A 102 -23.68 -2.92 1.09
N GLY A 103 -23.34 -1.78 1.69
CA GLY A 103 -21.96 -1.33 1.84
C GLY A 103 -21.14 -2.31 2.69
N THR A 104 -19.98 -2.70 2.19
CA THR A 104 -19.00 -3.51 2.93
C THR A 104 -17.81 -2.66 3.36
N TRP A 105 -17.09 -3.12 4.38
CA TRP A 105 -15.82 -2.53 4.76
C TRP A 105 -14.76 -2.90 3.71
N ARG A 106 -14.11 -1.90 3.14
CA ARG A 106 -13.07 -2.08 2.12
C ARG A 106 -11.81 -1.33 2.54
N LEU A 107 -10.65 -1.86 2.17
CA LEU A 107 -9.37 -1.19 2.41
C LEU A 107 -9.32 0.11 1.59
N HIS A 108 -9.13 1.24 2.26
CA HIS A 108 -9.07 2.56 1.65
C HIS A 108 -7.64 3.08 1.50
N GLY A 109 -6.75 2.73 2.43
CA GLY A 109 -5.37 3.15 2.36
C GLY A 109 -4.50 2.65 3.52
N LYS A 110 -3.25 3.11 3.53
CA LYS A 110 -2.26 2.82 4.56
C LYS A 110 -1.63 4.13 5.03
N ILE A 111 -1.56 4.32 6.33
CA ILE A 111 -0.81 5.42 6.95
C ILE A 111 0.62 4.96 7.18
N VAL A 112 1.59 5.72 6.68
CA VAL A 112 3.01 5.53 6.95
C VAL A 112 3.45 6.68 7.87
N PRO A 113 3.72 6.43 9.16
CA PRO A 113 4.14 7.48 10.05
C PRO A 113 5.54 7.98 9.67
N ALA A 114 5.83 9.26 9.94
CA ALA A 114 7.12 9.88 9.59
C ALA A 114 8.32 9.22 10.29
N TRP A 115 8.10 8.61 11.46
CA TRP A 115 9.11 7.88 12.23
C TRP A 115 9.26 6.42 11.81
N ALA A 116 8.44 5.92 10.88
CA ALA A 116 8.57 4.53 10.41
C ALA A 116 9.97 4.32 9.80
N PRO A 117 10.59 3.15 10.03
CA PRO A 117 11.84 2.83 9.38
C PRO A 117 11.65 2.86 7.85
N PRO A 118 12.68 3.28 7.09
CA PRO A 118 12.60 3.29 5.64
C PRO A 118 12.36 1.87 5.11
N ARG A 119 11.69 1.78 3.96
CA ARG A 119 11.54 0.52 3.25
C ARG A 119 12.91 0.03 2.79
N GLU A 120 13.01 -1.29 2.64
CA GLU A 120 14.24 -1.86 2.12
C GLU A 120 14.61 -1.30 0.75
N PRO A 121 15.91 -1.04 0.55
CA PRO A 121 16.38 -0.66 -0.76
C PRO A 121 16.15 -1.82 -1.74
N PRO A 122 15.82 -1.52 -3.01
CA PRO A 122 15.81 -2.54 -4.04
C PRO A 122 17.21 -3.12 -4.23
N LEU A 123 17.30 -4.37 -4.71
CA LEU A 123 18.59 -5.03 -4.96
C LEU A 123 19.43 -4.34 -6.05
N LYS A 124 18.82 -3.49 -6.87
CA LYS A 124 19.47 -2.79 -7.99
C LYS A 124 19.97 -1.40 -7.59
N THR A 125 21.08 -1.00 -8.16
CA THR A 125 21.56 0.39 -8.13
C THR A 125 20.73 1.26 -9.09
N VAL A 126 20.54 2.53 -8.72
CA VAL A 126 19.83 3.52 -9.53
C VAL A 126 20.73 4.73 -9.70
N MET A 127 20.93 5.17 -10.94
CA MET A 127 21.57 6.45 -11.25
C MET A 127 20.48 7.51 -11.41
N ILE A 128 20.65 8.63 -10.72
CA ILE A 128 19.77 9.80 -10.82
C ILE A 128 20.51 10.80 -11.71
N PRO A 129 20.01 11.11 -12.92
CA PRO A 129 20.69 12.07 -13.79
C PRO A 129 20.67 13.45 -13.14
N GLY A 130 21.79 14.16 -13.24
CA GLY A 130 21.88 15.56 -12.83
C GLY A 130 21.01 16.47 -13.71
N PRO A 131 20.82 17.73 -13.30
CA PRO A 131 20.17 18.72 -14.15
C PRO A 131 20.89 18.82 -15.50
N ALA A 132 20.13 18.92 -16.59
CA ALA A 132 20.71 19.14 -17.91
C ALA A 132 21.47 20.48 -17.91
N PRO A 133 22.68 20.55 -18.50
CA PRO A 133 23.40 21.80 -18.59
C PRO A 133 22.57 22.82 -19.37
N ASP A 134 22.55 24.06 -18.88
CA ASP A 134 21.91 25.16 -19.58
C ASP A 134 22.80 25.53 -20.78
N PRO A 135 22.30 25.47 -22.03
CA PRO A 135 23.10 25.77 -23.22
C PRO A 135 23.65 27.21 -23.24
N SER A 136 23.14 28.10 -22.38
CA SER A 136 23.64 29.47 -22.23
C SER A 136 24.88 29.60 -21.33
N GLN A 137 25.25 28.55 -20.59
CA GLN A 137 26.38 28.57 -19.65
C GLN A 137 27.70 28.01 -20.23
N GLU A 138 27.68 27.40 -21.43
CA GLU A 138 28.87 26.85 -22.11
C GLU A 138 29.66 27.87 -22.94
N GLN A 139 29.22 29.14 -23.01
CA GLN A 139 29.81 30.18 -23.88
C GLN A 139 30.66 31.25 -23.16
N GLN A 140 31.24 30.95 -21.99
CA GLN A 140 32.17 31.88 -21.30
C GLN A 140 33.58 31.32 -21.19
#